data_AF-A0A1S8X385-F1
#
_entry.id   AF-A0A1S8X385-F1
#
_cell.length_a   1.000
_cell.length_b   1.000
_cell.length_c   1.000
_cell.angle_alpha   90.00
_cell.angle_beta   90.00
_cell.angle_gamma   90.00
#
_symmetry.space_group_name_H-M   'P 1'
#
loop_
_entity.id
_entity.type
_entity.pdbx_description
1 polymer ?
#
loop_
_entity_poly.entity_id
_entity_poly.type
_entity_poly.pdbx_seq_one_letter_code
_entity_poly.pdbx_strand_id
1 'polypeptide(L)' 'MRPKVEEEPKRIIQSTEFSEWASPIVPIMKPDGTVKICGEYKTMVNASTPPEHYPLPKIEDVYAQIVESEYF' A
#
# COMPACT_ATOMS: atom_id res chain seq x y z
N MET A 1 -7.17 18.03 10.31
CA MET A 1 -7.23 16.69 9.66
C MET A 1 -7.67 16.81 8.21
N ARG A 2 -8.91 17.29 7.91
CA ARG A 2 -9.43 17.51 6.54
C ARG A 2 -8.45 18.14 5.52
N PRO A 3 -7.80 19.30 5.79
CA PRO A 3 -6.89 19.91 4.80
C PRO A 3 -5.70 19.01 4.43
N LYS A 4 -5.17 18.25 5.40
CA LYS A 4 -4.07 17.30 5.17
C LYS A 4 -4.49 16.08 4.34
N VAL A 5 -5.77 15.68 4.42
CA VAL A 5 -6.32 14.56 3.62
C VAL A 5 -6.51 14.96 2.15
N GLU A 6 -6.76 16.23 1.86
CA GLU A 6 -6.94 16.71 0.49
C GLU A 6 -5.63 16.98 -0.25
N GLU A 7 -4.54 17.22 0.48
CA GLU A 7 -3.23 17.58 -0.08
C GLU A 7 -2.36 16.36 -0.41
N GLU A 8 -2.27 15.38 0.50
CA GLU A 8 -1.49 14.15 0.33
C GLU A 8 -1.70 13.39 -1.01
N PRO A 9 -2.93 13.17 -1.50
CA PRO A 9 -3.15 12.29 -2.64
C PRO A 9 -2.73 12.90 -3.98
N LYS A 10 -2.67 14.25 -4.09
CA LYS A 10 -2.44 14.96 -5.35
C LYS A 10 -1.08 14.66 -6.01
N ARG A 11 -0.16 14.03 -5.28
CA ARG A 11 1.18 13.65 -5.78
C ARG A 11 1.18 12.34 -6.58
N ILE A 12 0.17 11.48 -6.43
CA ILE A 12 0.16 10.11 -6.99
C ILE A 12 -1.15 9.80 -7.72
N ILE A 13 -2.28 10.36 -7.28
CA ILE A 13 -3.59 10.11 -7.90
C ILE A 13 -4.14 11.35 -8.61
N GLN A 14 -4.94 11.12 -9.64
CA GLN A 14 -5.65 12.14 -10.38
C GLN A 14 -7.14 12.13 -10.02
N SER A 15 -7.77 13.30 -9.98
CA SER A 15 -9.23 13.40 -9.83
C SER A 15 -9.94 12.87 -11.07
N THR A 16 -11.04 12.15 -10.87
CA THR A 16 -11.97 11.75 -11.93
C THR A 16 -13.38 12.17 -11.54
N GLU A 17 -14.17 12.61 -12.50
CA GLU A 17 -15.59 12.93 -12.28
C GLU A 17 -16.44 11.66 -12.16
N PHE A 18 -16.04 10.60 -12.87
CA PHE A 18 -16.78 9.34 -12.92
C PHE A 18 -15.82 8.16 -12.74
N SER A 19 -16.26 7.19 -11.93
CA SER A 19 -15.60 5.90 -11.77
C SER A 19 -16.65 4.83 -11.50
N GLU A 20 -16.55 3.70 -12.18
CA GLU A 20 -17.40 2.53 -11.91
C GLU A 20 -17.05 1.87 -10.57
N TRP A 21 -15.80 2.04 -10.13
CA TRP A 21 -15.27 1.48 -8.90
C TRP A 21 -14.85 2.59 -7.93
N ALA A 22 -15.19 2.42 -6.66
CA ALA A 22 -14.75 3.31 -5.59
C ALA A 22 -14.43 2.49 -4.34
N SER A 23 -13.46 2.94 -3.55
CA SER A 23 -13.20 2.38 -2.22
C SER A 23 -13.09 3.52 -1.21
N PRO A 24 -13.63 3.38 0.01
CA PRO A 24 -13.52 4.42 1.02
C PRO A 24 -12.06 4.77 1.33
N ILE A 25 -11.80 6.06 1.58
CA ILE A 25 -10.51 6.53 2.08
C ILE A 25 -10.50 6.42 3.62
N VAL A 26 -9.44 5.82 4.15
CA VAL A 26 -9.13 5.69 5.57
C VAL A 26 -7.90 6.56 5.89
N PRO A 27 -8.10 7.76 6.46
CA PRO A 27 -6.99 8.61 6.86
C PRO A 27 -6.41 8.18 8.21
N ILE A 28 -5.09 8.01 8.27
CA ILE A 28 -4.35 7.64 9.47
C ILE A 28 -3.47 8.82 9.90
N MET A 29 -3.60 9.26 11.15
CA MET A 29 -2.69 10.25 11.74
C MET A 29 -1.42 9.55 12.22
N LYS A 30 -0.27 9.97 11.70
CA LYS A 30 1.03 9.48 12.19
C LYS A 30 1.47 10.26 13.44
N PRO A 31 2.38 9.69 14.26
CA PRO A 31 2.94 10.38 15.43
C PRO A 31 3.67 11.69 15.10
N ASP A 32 4.26 11.79 13.91
CA ASP A 32 4.91 13.01 13.40
C ASP A 32 3.92 14.12 12.99
N GLY A 33 2.61 13.87 13.13
CA GLY A 33 1.55 14.80 12.77
C GLY A 33 1.22 14.84 11.27
N THR A 34 1.85 14.02 10.44
CA THR A 34 1.48 13.83 9.03
C THR A 34 0.28 12.90 8.89
N VAL A 35 -0.39 12.95 7.73
CA VAL A 35 -1.52 12.06 7.42
C VAL A 35 -1.07 11.04 6.39
N LYS A 36 -1.39 9.77 6.62
CA LYS A 36 -1.30 8.73 5.59
C LYS A 36 -2.70 8.40 5.10
N ILE A 37 -2.89 8.43 3.78
CA ILE A 37 -4.12 7.99 3.13
C ILE A 37 -4.00 6.50 2.82
N CYS A 38 -4.98 5.72 3.25
CA CYS A 38 -5.12 4.32 2.89
C CYS A 38 -6.48 4.11 2.22
N GLY A 39 -6.57 3.29 1.18
CA GLY A 39 -7.87 2.83 0.66
C GLY A 39 -8.33 1.61 1.43
N GLU A 40 -9.63 1.50 1.69
CA GLU A 40 -10.21 0.28 2.26
C GLU A 40 -10.46 -0.76 1.15
N TYR A 41 -9.47 -1.61 0.92
CA TYR A 41 -9.46 -2.56 -0.20
C TYR A 41 -9.98 -3.96 0.15
N LYS A 42 -10.23 -4.29 1.43
CA LYS A 42 -10.56 -5.65 1.85
C LYS A 42 -11.90 -6.11 1.29
N THR A 43 -12.92 -5.25 1.36
CA THR A 43 -14.32 -5.64 1.07
C THR A 43 -14.68 -5.56 -0.41
N MET A 44 -13.99 -4.72 -1.19
CA MET A 44 -14.22 -4.58 -2.63
C MET A 44 -13.07 -5.18 -3.43
N VAL A 45 -11.95 -4.46 -3.54
CA VAL A 45 -10.87 -4.79 -4.49
C VAL A 45 -10.31 -6.19 -4.24
N ASN A 46 -9.97 -6.51 -3.00
CA ASN A 46 -9.37 -7.80 -2.66
C ASN A 46 -10.37 -8.97 -2.77
N ALA A 47 -11.66 -8.71 -2.58
CA ALA A 47 -12.70 -9.73 -2.72
C ALA A 47 -13.03 -10.02 -4.20
N SER A 48 -12.88 -9.01 -5.07
CA SER A 48 -13.13 -9.12 -6.52
C SER A 48 -11.91 -9.57 -7.31
N THR A 49 -10.72 -9.57 -6.71
CA THR A 49 -9.46 -9.93 -7.37
C THR A 49 -9.04 -11.36 -7.00
N PRO A 50 -8.78 -12.26 -7.95
CA PRO A 50 -8.24 -13.57 -7.65
C PRO A 50 -6.89 -13.49 -6.94
N PRO A 51 -6.62 -14.33 -5.91
CA PRO A 51 -5.32 -14.34 -5.25
C PRO A 51 -4.24 -14.87 -6.21
N GLU A 52 -3.22 -14.06 -6.46
CA GLU A 52 -2.03 -14.48 -7.18
C GLU A 52 -0.98 -14.98 -6.17
N HIS A 53 -0.62 -16.27 -6.29
CA HIS A 53 0.37 -16.88 -5.42
C HIS A 53 1.78 -16.72 -6.02
N TYR A 54 2.54 -15.78 -5.48
CA TYR A 54 3.97 -15.64 -5.74
C TYR A 54 4.75 -15.95 -4.45
N PRO A 55 5.17 -17.21 -4.23
CA PRO A 55 5.83 -17.59 -2.99
C PRO A 55 7.19 -16.89 -2.88
N LEU A 56 7.37 -16.11 -1.82
CA LEU A 56 8.67 -15.55 -1.49
C LEU A 56 9.59 -16.66 -0.93
N PRO A 57 10.90 -16.60 -1.21
CA PRO A 57 11.85 -17.53 -0.63
C PRO A 57 11.80 -17.42 0.90
N LYS A 58 12.09 -18.52 1.58
CA LYS A 58 12.18 -18.46 3.04
C LYS A 58 13.43 -17.69 3.44
N ILE A 59 13.43 -17.19 4.67
CA ILE A 59 14.55 -16.41 5.17
C ILE A 59 15.84 -17.23 5.17
N GLU A 60 15.75 -18.54 5.42
CA GLU A 60 16.88 -19.47 5.38
C GLU A 60 17.46 -19.59 3.96
N ASP A 61 16.60 -19.62 2.94
CA ASP A 61 17.01 -19.70 1.53
C ASP A 61 17.76 -18.42 1.12
N VAL A 62 17.30 -17.26 1.61
CA VAL A 62 17.97 -15.97 1.38
C VAL A 62 19.30 -15.91 2.14
N TYR A 63 19.34 -16.36 3.40
CA TYR A 63 20.58 -16.37 4.18
C TYR A 63 21.65 -17.27 3.56
N ALA A 64 21.27 -18.45 3.07
CA ALA A 64 22.20 -19.36 2.40
C ALA A 64 22.90 -18.72 1.19
N GLN A 65 22.25 -17.77 0.51
CA GLN A 65 22.83 -17.07 -0.65
C GLN A 65 23.85 -15.99 -0.27
N ILE A 66 23.84 -15.49 0.97
CA ILE A 66 24.70 -14.38 1.41
C ILE A 66 25.82 -14.82 2.37
N VAL A 67 25.90 -16.09 2.74
CA VAL A 67 26.95 -16.60 3.66
C VAL A 67 28.37 -16.36 3.12
N GLU A 68 28.53 -16.35 1.80
CA GLU A 68 29.84 -16.15 1.14
C GLU A 68 30.03 -14.74 0.58
N SER A 69 29.11 -13.80 0.85
CA SER A 69 29.26 -12.42 0.36
C SER A 69 30.27 -11.64 1.21
N GLU A 70 31.19 -10.95 0.53
CA GLU A 70 32.24 -10.13 1.17
C GLU A 70 31.70 -8.82 1.76
N TYR A 71 30.59 -8.31 1.22
CA TYR A 71 29.91 -7.09 1.66
C TYR A 71 28.38 -7.27 1.55
N PHE A 72 27.63 -6.62 2.44
CA PHE A 72 26.17 -6.60 2.50
C PHE A 72 25.64 -5.17 2.68
#